data_AF-X0RVD6-F1
#
_entry.id   AF-X0RVD6-F1
#
_cell.length_a   1.000
_cell.length_b   1.000
_cell.length_c   1.000
_cell.angle_alpha   90.00
_cell.angle_beta   90.00
_cell.angle_gamma   90.00
#
_symmetry.space_group_name_H-M   'P 1'
#
loop_
_entity.id
_entity.type
_entity.pdbx_description
1 polymer ?
#
loop_
_entity_poly.entity_id
_entity_poly.type
_entity_poly.pdbx_seq_one_letter_code
_entity_poly.pdbx_strand_id
1 'polypeptide(L)'
;ILPGEKQEVTFTYDSSQHELGEVRESVRIYCNDPRRKAFSLRVNGYITEKPAPTVSISPVGISFNLTTDSESETIGKFALANSGEEGIKITSIKTSADYLIPLVSEFELNSEEKENLQVILLKDKIPDEIQEGEIKEYLYLTVTIPIVIKR
;
A
#
# COMPACT_ATOMS: atom_id res chain seq x y z
N ILE A 1 31.44 9.63 29.86
CA ILE A 1 32.04 8.35 29.41
C ILE A 1 33.37 8.23 30.14
N LEU A 2 33.53 7.21 30.98
CA LEU A 2 34.79 7.01 31.69
C LEU A 2 35.87 6.50 30.71
N PRO A 3 37.17 6.66 31.05
CA PRO A 3 38.24 6.09 30.25
C PRO A 3 38.06 4.57 30.06
N GLY A 4 38.06 4.11 28.81
CA GLY A 4 37.90 2.70 28.45
C GLY A 4 36.45 2.25 28.23
N GLU A 5 35.46 3.08 28.56
CA GLU A 5 34.05 2.77 28.31
C GLU A 5 33.62 3.11 26.89
N LYS A 6 32.66 2.34 26.38
CA LYS A 6 31.99 2.59 25.10
C LYS A 6 30.55 3.00 25.38
N GLN A 7 30.11 4.06 24.72
CA GLN A 7 28.72 4.50 24.71
C GLN A 7 28.20 4.42 23.29
N GLU A 8 27.08 3.75 23.10
CA GLU A 8 26.33 3.79 21.85
C GLU A 8 25.44 5.04 21.85
N VAL A 9 25.42 5.75 20.71
CA VAL A 9 24.62 6.96 20.50
C VAL A 9 23.84 6.79 19.21
N THR A 10 22.52 6.80 19.30
CA THR A 10 21.62 6.73 18.15
C THR A 10 21.26 8.14 17.69
N PHE A 11 21.42 8.40 16.39
CA PHE A 11 20.98 9.64 15.75
C PHE A 11 19.85 9.31 14.79
N THR A 12 18.74 10.04 14.91
CA THR A 12 17.60 9.95 14.00
C THR A 12 17.56 11.21 13.15
N TYR A 13 17.57 11.03 11.83
CA TYR A 13 17.44 12.12 10.87
C TYR A 13 15.99 12.17 10.39
N ASP A 14 15.27 13.26 10.72
CA ASP A 14 13.91 13.51 10.26
C ASP A 14 13.95 14.49 9.08
N SER A 15 13.64 13.99 7.89
CA SER A 15 13.60 14.77 6.64
C SER A 15 12.21 15.33 6.32
N SER A 16 11.20 15.15 7.19
CA SER A 16 9.81 15.46 6.88
C SER A 16 9.51 16.95 6.65
N GLN A 17 10.37 17.83 7.17
CA GLN A 17 10.24 19.30 7.07
C GLN A 17 11.26 19.92 6.11
N HIS A 18 12.08 19.11 5.45
CA HIS A 18 13.09 19.62 4.54
C HIS A 18 12.52 19.86 3.14
N GLU A 19 13.12 20.81 2.44
CA GLU A 19 12.89 20.99 1.02
C GLU A 19 13.46 19.81 0.22
N LEU A 20 12.83 19.54 -0.92
CA LEU A 20 13.33 18.56 -1.88
C LEU A 20 14.70 19.01 -2.41
N GLY A 21 15.60 18.05 -2.63
CA GLY A 21 16.91 18.32 -3.20
C GLY A 21 18.08 17.88 -2.32
N GLU A 22 19.26 18.43 -2.62
CA GLU A 22 20.48 18.05 -1.94
C GLU A 22 20.53 18.64 -0.51
N VAL A 23 20.78 17.77 0.46
CA VAL A 23 21.02 18.15 1.86
C VAL A 23 22.50 17.93 2.19
N ARG A 24 23.09 18.93 2.86
CA ARG A 24 24.45 18.87 3.40
C ARG A 24 24.47 19.48 4.79
N GLU A 25 24.35 18.63 5.79
CA GLU A 25 24.33 19.04 7.20
C GLU A 25 25.51 18.46 7.97
N SER A 26 25.76 19.03 9.16
CA SER A 26 26.78 18.51 10.06
C SER A 26 26.31 18.49 11.50
N VAL A 27 26.40 17.32 12.12
CA VAL A 27 26.19 17.15 13.55
C VAL A 27 27.54 17.30 14.24
N ARG A 28 27.66 18.26 15.15
CA ARG A 28 28.87 18.47 15.95
C ARG A 28 28.67 17.88 17.34
N ILE A 29 29.52 16.94 17.70
CA ILE A 29 29.51 16.29 19.00
C ILE A 29 30.67 16.85 19.81
N TYR A 30 30.35 17.42 20.96
CA TYR A 30 31.32 17.96 21.90
C TYR A 30 31.77 16.87 22.87
N CYS A 31 33.06 16.90 23.21
CA CYS A 31 33.64 15.97 24.17
C CYS A 31 34.62 16.69 25.10
N ASN A 32 34.86 16.06 26.24
CA ASN A 32 35.74 16.55 27.30
C ASN A 32 37.22 16.18 27.08
N ASP A 33 37.61 15.75 25.88
CA ASP A 33 39.02 15.50 25.54
C ASP A 33 39.75 16.84 25.31
N PRO A 34 40.80 17.15 26.10
CA PRO A 34 41.55 18.40 25.98
C PRO A 34 42.23 18.60 24.62
N ARG A 35 42.56 17.51 23.91
CA ARG A 35 43.25 17.53 22.61
C ARG A 35 42.28 17.60 21.44
N ARG A 36 41.07 17.07 21.59
CA ARG A 36 40.01 17.13 20.58
C ARG A 36 38.69 17.45 21.27
N LYS A 37 38.31 18.72 21.28
CA LYS A 37 37.12 19.21 22.00
C LYS A 37 35.79 18.88 21.30
N ALA A 38 35.82 18.53 20.02
CA ALA A 38 34.66 18.14 19.26
C ALA A 38 35.04 17.31 18.03
N PHE A 39 34.08 16.58 17.50
CA PHE A 39 34.14 15.96 16.18
C PHE A 39 32.83 16.21 15.42
N SER A 40 32.91 16.21 14.09
CA SER A 40 31.76 16.47 13.21
C SER A 40 31.43 15.22 12.41
N LEU A 41 30.15 14.86 12.38
CA LEU A 41 29.57 13.91 11.45
C LEU A 41 28.90 14.71 10.33
N ARG A 42 29.21 14.40 9.07
CA ARG A 42 28.56 15.02 7.92
C ARG A 42 27.42 14.13 7.43
N VAL A 43 26.25 14.72 7.24
CA VAL A 43 25.08 14.09 6.64
C VAL A 43 24.91 14.68 5.26
N ASN A 44 25.12 13.85 4.23
CA ASN A 44 24.85 14.22 2.84
C ASN A 44 23.77 13.29 2.32
N GLY A 45 22.80 13.83 1.61
CA GLY A 45 21.72 13.05 1.02
C GLY A 45 20.95 13.86 -0.01
N TYR A 46 19.98 13.20 -0.63
CA TYR A 46 19.04 13.85 -1.54
C TYR A 46 17.62 13.52 -1.07
N ILE A 47 16.84 14.54 -0.76
CA ILE A 47 15.48 14.40 -0.29
C ILE A 47 14.56 14.40 -1.51
N THR A 48 13.84 13.30 -1.70
CA THR A 48 12.90 13.09 -2.80
C THR A 48 11.47 13.25 -2.31
N GLU A 49 10.54 13.40 -3.26
CA GLU A 49 9.13 13.29 -2.95
C GLU A 49 8.85 11.91 -2.35
N LYS A 50 7.88 11.86 -1.44
CA LYS A 50 7.37 10.59 -0.94
C LYS A 50 6.77 9.81 -2.12
N PRO A 51 7.00 8.50 -2.23
CA PRO A 51 6.35 7.66 -3.21
C PRO A 51 4.84 7.85 -3.17
N ALA A 52 4.27 8.29 -4.29
CA ALA A 52 2.84 8.44 -4.42
C ALA A 52 2.13 7.08 -4.21
N PRO A 53 0.93 7.08 -3.60
CA PRO A 53 0.14 5.87 -3.44
C PRO A 53 -0.07 5.19 -4.81
N THR A 54 0.35 3.94 -4.91
CA THR A 54 0.24 3.16 -6.14
C THR A 54 -0.50 1.88 -5.82
N VAL A 55 -1.70 1.74 -6.39
CA VAL A 55 -2.55 0.55 -6.22
C VAL A 55 -2.23 -0.44 -7.32
N SER A 56 -1.84 -1.64 -6.93
CA SER A 56 -1.75 -2.77 -7.85
C SER A 56 -2.83 -3.79 -7.51
N ILE A 57 -3.37 -4.44 -8.55
CA ILE A 57 -4.33 -5.53 -8.42
C ILE A 57 -3.80 -6.75 -9.17
N SER A 58 -3.87 -7.92 -8.55
CA SER A 58 -3.45 -9.19 -9.16
C SER A 58 -4.31 -10.36 -8.70
N PRO A 59 -4.82 -11.21 -9.60
CA PRO A 59 -4.73 -11.08 -11.06
C PRO A 59 -5.63 -9.96 -11.60
N VAL A 60 -5.45 -9.57 -12.87
CA VAL A 60 -6.29 -8.54 -13.54
C VAL A 60 -7.69 -9.08 -13.93
N GLY A 61 -7.87 -10.40 -13.82
CA GLY A 61 -9.14 -11.08 -14.05
C GLY A 61 -9.10 -12.49 -13.49
N ILE A 62 -10.28 -13.05 -13.27
CA ILE A 62 -10.48 -14.43 -12.81
C ILE A 62 -11.51 -15.08 -13.72
N SER A 63 -11.35 -16.38 -13.96
CA SER A 63 -12.34 -17.20 -14.63
C SER A 63 -13.00 -18.13 -13.63
N PHE A 64 -14.32 -18.16 -13.62
CA PHE A 64 -15.09 -19.09 -12.83
C PHE A 64 -15.49 -20.28 -13.72
N ASN A 65 -15.12 -21.50 -13.31
CA ASN A 65 -15.50 -22.69 -14.05
C ASN A 65 -16.80 -23.29 -13.46
N LEU A 66 -17.89 -23.15 -14.22
CA LEU A 66 -19.22 -23.61 -13.83
C LEU A 66 -19.39 -25.13 -13.92
N THR A 67 -18.48 -25.87 -14.57
CA THR A 67 -18.61 -27.33 -14.77
C THR A 67 -18.23 -28.19 -13.56
N THR A 68 -17.91 -27.55 -12.43
CA THR A 68 -17.62 -28.26 -11.18
C THR A 68 -18.90 -28.44 -10.37
N ASP A 69 -19.33 -29.70 -10.23
CA ASP A 69 -20.53 -30.14 -9.49
C ASP A 69 -20.47 -29.92 -7.97
N SER A 70 -19.46 -29.19 -7.46
CA SER A 70 -19.41 -28.86 -6.04
C SER A 70 -20.46 -27.79 -5.71
N GLU A 71 -21.37 -28.11 -4.79
CA GLU A 71 -22.34 -27.18 -4.19
C GLU A 71 -21.70 -25.98 -3.45
N SER A 72 -20.38 -25.97 -3.28
CA SER A 72 -19.68 -24.86 -2.62
C SER A 72 -19.67 -23.61 -3.49
N GLU A 73 -20.00 -22.48 -2.87
CA GLU A 73 -19.80 -21.13 -3.40
C GLU A 73 -18.42 -20.99 -4.05
N THR A 74 -18.37 -20.50 -5.29
CA THR A 74 -17.09 -20.32 -5.99
C THR A 74 -16.52 -18.95 -5.65
N ILE A 75 -15.33 -18.94 -5.04
CA ILE A 75 -14.71 -17.71 -4.53
C ILE A 75 -13.54 -17.29 -5.43
N GLY A 76 -13.68 -16.10 -6.00
CA GLY A 76 -12.63 -15.36 -6.68
C GLY A 76 -11.80 -14.54 -5.71
N LYS A 77 -10.49 -14.47 -5.92
CA LYS A 77 -9.58 -13.69 -5.07
C LYS A 77 -8.74 -12.74 -5.89
N PHE A 78 -8.68 -11.49 -5.45
CA PHE A 78 -7.82 -10.43 -5.98
C PHE A 78 -6.95 -9.92 -4.84
N ALA A 79 -5.64 -9.93 -5.02
CA ALA A 79 -4.72 -9.24 -4.13
C ALA A 79 -4.63 -7.78 -4.56
N LEU A 80 -4.97 -6.86 -3.66
CA LEU A 80 -4.68 -5.45 -3.81
C LEU A 80 -3.49 -5.08 -2.94
N ALA A 81 -2.57 -4.29 -3.47
CA ALA A 81 -1.40 -3.82 -2.73
C ALA A 81 -1.18 -2.33 -2.96
N ASN A 82 -0.87 -1.62 -1.88
CA ASN A 82 -0.43 -0.23 -1.93
C ASN A 82 1.08 -0.17 -1.76
N SER A 83 1.81 0.23 -2.80
CA SER A 83 3.27 0.37 -2.74
C SER A 83 3.76 1.80 -2.49
N GLY A 84 2.85 2.74 -2.18
CA GLY A 84 3.23 4.10 -1.79
C GLY A 84 3.28 4.28 -0.28
N GLU A 85 3.81 5.43 0.15
CA GLU A 85 3.98 5.77 1.58
C GLU A 85 2.71 6.38 2.22
N GLU A 86 1.72 6.73 1.42
CA GLU A 86 0.43 7.23 1.89
C GLU A 86 -0.65 6.16 1.77
N GLY A 87 -1.54 6.08 2.75
CA GLY A 87 -2.70 5.19 2.71
C GLY A 87 -3.74 5.63 1.69
N ILE A 88 -4.47 4.65 1.15
CA ILE A 88 -5.59 4.89 0.23
C ILE A 88 -6.88 4.33 0.81
N LYS A 89 -8.02 4.89 0.40
CA LYS A 89 -9.33 4.37 0.75
C LYS A 89 -10.06 3.88 -0.47
N ILE A 90 -10.59 2.66 -0.37
CA ILE A 90 -11.55 2.10 -1.31
C ILE A 90 -12.92 2.26 -0.67
N THR A 91 -13.76 3.11 -1.26
CA THR A 91 -15.06 3.49 -0.68
C THR A 91 -16.24 2.75 -1.31
N SER A 92 -16.00 2.03 -2.40
CA SER A 92 -17.04 1.23 -3.04
C SER A 92 -16.41 0.12 -3.85
N ILE A 93 -16.96 -1.08 -3.66
CA ILE A 93 -16.67 -2.27 -4.44
C ILE A 93 -18.01 -2.80 -4.95
N LYS A 94 -18.18 -2.82 -6.27
CA LYS A 94 -19.42 -3.23 -6.94
C LYS A 94 -19.12 -4.18 -8.07
N THR A 95 -20.11 -4.94 -8.46
CA THR A 95 -20.05 -5.89 -9.57
C THR A 95 -21.06 -5.46 -10.63
N SER A 96 -20.83 -5.85 -11.89
CA SER A 96 -21.79 -5.60 -12.98
C SER A 96 -23.01 -6.51 -12.93
N ALA A 97 -22.97 -7.58 -12.13
CA ALA A 97 -24.01 -8.58 -12.03
C ALA A 97 -24.31 -8.96 -10.57
N ASP A 98 -25.60 -9.14 -10.27
CA ASP A 98 -26.11 -9.42 -8.92
C ASP A 98 -25.75 -10.82 -8.39
N TYR A 99 -25.34 -11.72 -9.28
CA TYR A 99 -24.83 -13.05 -8.93
C TYR A 99 -23.34 -13.04 -8.54
N LEU A 100 -22.66 -11.89 -8.63
CA LEU A 100 -21.31 -11.69 -8.12
C LEU A 100 -21.38 -10.80 -6.87
N ILE A 101 -20.97 -11.35 -5.71
CA ILE A 101 -21.05 -10.65 -4.42
C ILE A 101 -19.65 -10.41 -3.88
N PRO A 102 -19.18 -9.16 -3.79
CA PRO A 102 -17.95 -8.85 -3.07
C PRO A 102 -18.17 -9.03 -1.56
N LEU A 103 -17.22 -9.65 -0.87
CA LEU A 103 -17.32 -9.88 0.58
C LEU A 103 -17.10 -8.62 1.42
N VAL A 104 -16.44 -7.62 0.84
CA VAL A 104 -16.20 -6.32 1.45
C VAL A 104 -16.65 -5.24 0.47
N SER A 105 -17.23 -4.17 1.00
CA SER A 105 -17.73 -3.03 0.20
C SER A 105 -16.79 -1.83 0.22
N GLU A 106 -15.96 -1.73 1.26
CA GLU A 106 -14.99 -0.66 1.49
C GLU A 106 -13.89 -1.15 2.42
N PHE A 107 -12.71 -0.58 2.30
CA PHE A 107 -11.60 -0.74 3.25
C PHE A 107 -10.52 0.32 3.02
N GLU A 108 -9.60 0.43 3.96
CA GLU A 108 -8.39 1.26 3.87
C GLU A 108 -7.19 0.36 3.62
N LEU A 109 -6.30 0.79 2.73
CA LEU A 109 -5.06 0.08 2.39
C LEU A 109 -3.88 1.00 2.73
N ASN A 110 -3.25 0.72 3.86
CA ASN A 110 -2.15 1.51 4.40
C ASN A 110 -0.88 1.37 3.54
N SER A 111 0.13 2.16 3.88
CA SER A 111 1.46 2.10 3.27
C SER A 111 2.01 0.67 3.31
N GLU A 112 2.46 0.18 2.17
CA GLU A 112 3.02 -1.18 1.99
C GLU A 112 2.07 -2.35 2.33
N GLU A 113 0.78 -2.07 2.55
CA GLU A 113 -0.20 -3.07 2.93
C GLU A 113 -0.71 -3.86 1.70
N LYS A 114 -1.09 -5.12 1.97
CA LYS A 114 -1.72 -6.01 0.99
C LYS A 114 -3.00 -6.58 1.59
N GLU A 115 -4.09 -6.49 0.83
CA GLU A 115 -5.39 -6.99 1.24
C GLU A 115 -6.00 -7.90 0.16
N ASN A 116 -6.74 -8.91 0.59
CA ASN A 116 -7.37 -9.86 -0.32
C ASN A 116 -8.85 -9.53 -0.49
N LEU A 117 -9.20 -9.00 -1.66
CA LEU A 117 -10.58 -8.84 -2.07
C LEU A 117 -11.14 -10.18 -2.57
N GLN A 118 -12.23 -10.62 -1.96
CA GLN A 118 -12.93 -11.85 -2.32
C GLN A 118 -14.28 -11.53 -2.96
N VAL A 119 -14.58 -12.24 -4.04
CA VAL A 119 -15.86 -12.14 -4.77
C VAL A 119 -16.47 -13.53 -4.87
N ILE A 120 -17.69 -13.68 -4.39
CA ILE A 120 -18.45 -14.92 -4.44
C ILE A 120 -19.30 -14.94 -5.71
N LEU A 121 -19.31 -16.08 -6.39
CA LEU A 121 -20.24 -16.38 -7.47
C LEU A 121 -21.42 -17.22 -6.96
N LEU A 122 -22.62 -16.68 -7.08
CA LEU A 122 -23.90 -17.36 -6.81
C LEU A 122 -24.40 -18.07 -8.07
N LYS A 123 -24.05 -19.35 -8.22
CA LYS A 123 -24.38 -20.16 -9.41
C LYS A 123 -25.89 -20.24 -9.67
N ASP A 124 -26.71 -20.26 -8.63
CA ASP A 124 -28.18 -20.36 -8.66
C ASP A 124 -28.87 -19.12 -9.24
N LYS A 125 -28.18 -17.97 -9.26
CA LYS A 125 -28.70 -16.71 -9.77
C LYS A 125 -28.20 -16.36 -11.17
N ILE A 126 -27.45 -17.25 -11.81
CA ILE A 126 -26.99 -17.06 -13.19
C ILE A 126 -28.18 -17.30 -14.12
N PRO A 127 -28.55 -16.34 -14.99
CA PRO A 127 -29.61 -16.53 -15.97
C PRO A 127 -29.41 -17.76 -16.86
N ASP A 128 -30.47 -18.54 -17.11
CA ASP A 128 -30.41 -19.77 -17.91
C ASP A 128 -30.02 -19.54 -19.39
N GLU A 129 -30.21 -18.32 -19.90
CA GLU A 129 -29.88 -17.93 -21.29
C GLU A 129 -28.36 -17.89 -21.57
N ILE A 130 -27.53 -18.07 -20.55
CA ILE A 130 -26.06 -17.93 -20.56
C ILE A 130 -25.36 -19.25 -20.93
N GLN A 131 -26.10 -20.34 -21.11
CA GLN A 131 -25.55 -21.70 -21.17
C GLN A 131 -24.65 -22.02 -22.39
N GLU A 132 -24.55 -21.13 -23.39
CA GLU A 132 -23.62 -21.30 -24.52
C GLU A 132 -22.81 -20.01 -24.81
N GLY A 133 -21.83 -19.69 -23.97
CA GLY A 133 -20.86 -18.63 -24.24
C GLY A 133 -19.94 -18.27 -23.07
N GLU A 134 -18.83 -17.57 -23.37
CA GLU A 134 -18.03 -16.90 -22.35
C GLU A 134 -18.68 -15.56 -21.99
N ILE A 135 -19.00 -15.35 -20.71
CA ILE A 135 -19.51 -14.07 -20.23
C ILE A 135 -18.43 -13.31 -19.50
N LYS A 136 -18.34 -12.02 -19.84
CA LYS A 136 -17.39 -11.10 -19.24
C LYS A 136 -18.13 -10.11 -18.34
N GLU A 137 -17.98 -10.32 -17.04
CA GLU A 137 -18.45 -9.41 -16.00
C GLU A 137 -17.29 -8.56 -15.44
N TYR A 138 -17.66 -7.50 -14.71
CA TYR A 138 -16.74 -6.49 -14.24
C TYR A 138 -16.86 -6.27 -12.73
N LEU A 139 -15.71 -6.03 -12.12
CA LEU A 139 -15.57 -5.54 -10.76
C LEU A 139 -15.20 -4.05 -10.84
N TYR A 140 -16.04 -3.21 -10.24
CA TYR A 140 -15.84 -1.77 -10.15
C TYR A 140 -15.29 -1.41 -8.78
N LEU A 141 -14.15 -0.72 -8.77
CA LEU A 141 -13.49 -0.20 -7.58
C LEU A 141 -13.54 1.33 -7.62
N THR A 142 -14.02 1.95 -6.54
CA THR A 142 -13.93 3.41 -6.36
C THR A 142 -12.83 3.71 -5.35
N VAL A 143 -11.79 4.40 -5.81
CA VAL A 143 -10.61 4.77 -5.01
C VAL A 143 -10.63 6.27 -4.76
N THR A 144 -10.35 6.70 -3.53
CA THR A 144 -10.19 8.12 -3.21
C THR A 144 -8.76 8.57 -3.45
N ILE A 145 -8.59 9.72 -4.11
CA ILE A 145 -7.28 10.34 -4.33
C ILE A 145 -7.18 11.57 -3.39
N PRO A 146 -6.16 11.65 -2.52
CA PRO A 146 -6.01 12.81 -1.65
C PRO A 146 -5.63 14.06 -2.45
N ILE A 147 -6.24 15.20 -2.10
CA ILE A 147 -5.91 16.51 -2.67
C ILE A 147 -5.35 17.38 -1.55
N VAL A 148 -4.08 17.77 -1.67
CA VAL A 148 -3.39 18.62 -0.69
C VAL A 148 -3.37 20.07 -1.19
N ILE A 149 -3.92 20.99 -0.39
CA ILE A 149 -3.87 22.43 -0.65
C ILE A 149 -2.89 23.06 0.35
N LYS A 150 -1.76 23.58 -0.14
CA LYS A 150 -0.77 24.29 0.67
C LYS A 150 -1.02 25.80 0.59
N ARG A 151 -0.82 26.51 1.70
CA ARG A 151 -0.84 27.98 1.78
C ARG A 151 0.57 28.51 1.92
#